data_AF-K0VIJ2-F1
#
_entry.id   AF-K0VIJ2-F1
#
_cell.length_a   1.000
_cell.length_b   1.000
_cell.length_c   1.000
_cell.angle_alpha   90.00
_cell.angle_beta   90.00
_cell.angle_gamma   90.00
#
_symmetry.space_group_name_H-M   'P 1'
#
loop_
_entity.id
_entity.type
_entity.pdbx_description
1 polymer ?
#
loop_
_entity_poly.entity_id
_entity_poly.type
_entity_poly.pdbx_seq_one_letter_code
_entity_poly.pdbx_strand_id
1 'polypeptide(L)'
;MNAHIRKSDENMPVPTDKGPTGKGPAVKAPAVKGRELAARPPLPPAIAEFQSDAVELEERAPPRVARMTLYCVTALIAAAITWASVSSIDEVVIAPGKLVTTQPTIVVQPLETSIIRTIDVKAGEVVHAGQTLATLDATFSQADVDQQHAKFTALDAQVKRIEAELAGDDYTVMAGKTPDEMLQVQLFGQRRAFYTAQLQNFEQQIAGQSAALAASKNQEAVLVDRRDTLSQIEGARERLFNTQSGSLITMLGSRDARLDVEFDLTAV
;
A
#
# COMPACT_ATOMS: atom_id res chain seq x y z
N MET A 1 -39.37 1.96 -26.94
CA MET A 1 -38.53 2.31 -28.11
C MET A 1 -37.86 1.02 -28.57
N ASN A 2 -38.27 0.32 -29.64
CA ASN A 2 -38.32 0.71 -31.07
C ASN A 2 -37.02 1.46 -31.46
N ALA A 3 -36.21 1.05 -32.42
CA ALA A 3 -36.42 0.18 -33.56
C ALA A 3 -35.08 -0.34 -34.14
N HIS A 4 -35.22 -1.34 -35.01
CA HIS A 4 -34.41 -1.77 -36.16
C HIS A 4 -33.41 -0.73 -36.71
N ILE A 5 -32.28 -1.13 -37.34
CA ILE A 5 -32.10 -1.29 -38.81
C ILE A 5 -30.90 -2.25 -39.05
N ARG A 6 -31.16 -3.48 -39.51
CA ARG A 6 -31.01 -4.04 -40.88
C ARG A 6 -29.58 -4.04 -41.47
N LYS A 7 -29.11 -5.27 -41.69
CA LYS A 7 -28.02 -5.70 -42.56
C LYS A 7 -28.49 -5.53 -44.01
N SER A 8 -27.73 -4.81 -44.82
CA SER A 8 -28.01 -4.58 -46.23
C SER A 8 -27.26 -5.60 -47.07
N ASP A 9 -28.03 -6.44 -47.76
CA ASP A 9 -27.61 -7.23 -48.90
C ASP A 9 -27.23 -6.30 -50.05
N GLU A 10 -26.04 -6.45 -50.62
CA GLU A 10 -25.65 -5.82 -51.89
C GLU A 10 -25.12 -6.92 -52.81
N ASN A 11 -26.06 -7.50 -53.55
CA ASN A 11 -25.86 -8.51 -54.57
C ASN A 11 -25.81 -7.77 -55.92
N MET A 12 -24.67 -7.79 -56.62
CA MET A 12 -24.58 -7.28 -57.99
C MET A 12 -24.94 -8.37 -59.01
N PRO A 13 -25.71 -8.04 -60.08
CA PRO A 13 -26.14 -9.01 -61.07
C PRO A 13 -25.09 -9.20 -62.17
N VAL A 14 -24.82 -10.46 -62.54
CA VAL A 14 -24.15 -10.80 -63.81
C VAL A 14 -25.20 -11.35 -64.77
N PRO A 15 -25.34 -10.81 -66.00
CA PRO A 15 -26.35 -11.26 -66.95
C PRO A 15 -26.06 -12.66 -67.50
N THR A 16 -27.09 -13.48 -67.48
CA THR A 16 -27.23 -14.73 -68.23
C THR A 16 -27.43 -14.45 -69.72
N ASP A 17 -26.64 -15.10 -70.59
CA ASP A 17 -27.06 -15.41 -71.95
C ASP A 17 -27.29 -16.92 -72.08
N LYS A 18 -28.42 -17.29 -72.66
CA LYS A 18 -28.91 -18.66 -72.87
C LYS A 18 -28.96 -18.91 -74.38
N GLY A 19 -28.31 -19.98 -74.83
CA GLY A 19 -28.52 -20.57 -76.15
C GLY A 19 -27.96 -22.00 -76.21
N PRO A 20 -28.54 -22.93 -76.99
CA PRO A 20 -29.20 -24.08 -76.38
C PRO A 20 -28.63 -25.48 -76.75
N THR A 21 -29.08 -26.46 -75.96
CA THR A 21 -29.49 -27.83 -76.34
C THR A 21 -28.47 -28.85 -76.86
N GLY A 22 -28.42 -29.99 -76.15
CA GLY A 22 -27.92 -31.25 -76.70
C GLY A 22 -27.77 -32.39 -75.68
N LYS A 23 -28.89 -32.89 -75.13
CA LYS A 23 -28.93 -34.18 -74.39
C LYS A 23 -28.88 -35.32 -75.41
N GLY A 24 -27.98 -36.28 -75.19
CA GLY A 24 -27.96 -37.60 -75.83
C GLY A 24 -27.15 -38.59 -74.97
N PRO A 25 -27.54 -39.88 -74.87
CA PRO A 25 -27.56 -40.58 -73.59
C PRO A 25 -26.36 -41.50 -73.32
N ALA A 26 -26.23 -41.85 -72.05
CA ALA A 26 -25.37 -42.92 -71.54
C ALA A 26 -25.79 -44.29 -72.12
N VAL A 27 -24.80 -45.06 -72.60
CA VAL A 27 -24.94 -46.48 -72.93
C VAL A 27 -23.83 -47.26 -72.21
N LYS A 28 -24.25 -48.13 -71.29
CA LYS A 28 -23.45 -49.22 -70.71
C LYS A 28 -23.40 -50.41 -71.67
N ALA A 29 -22.36 -51.23 -71.50
CA ALA A 29 -22.19 -52.66 -71.81
C ALA A 29 -21.17 -52.96 -72.94
N PRO A 30 -20.55 -54.16 -72.99
CA PRO A 30 -20.21 -55.12 -71.92
C PRO A 30 -18.75 -55.61 -72.01
N ALA A 31 -18.34 -56.36 -70.98
CA ALA A 31 -17.10 -57.13 -70.95
C ALA A 31 -17.06 -58.17 -72.09
N VAL A 32 -16.03 -58.10 -72.94
CA VAL A 32 -15.74 -59.15 -73.93
C VAL A 32 -14.47 -59.87 -73.50
N LYS A 33 -14.67 -61.12 -73.10
CA LYS A 33 -13.70 -62.13 -72.71
C LYS A 33 -12.69 -62.33 -73.84
N GLY A 34 -11.40 -62.31 -73.48
CA GLY A 34 -10.27 -62.46 -74.40
C GLY A 34 -10.42 -63.66 -75.31
N ARG A 35 -10.38 -63.39 -76.62
CA ARG A 35 -10.33 -64.41 -77.67
C ARG A 35 -8.87 -64.51 -78.10
N GLU A 36 -8.30 -65.69 -77.92
CA GLU A 36 -6.90 -66.01 -78.20
C GLU A 36 -6.52 -65.61 -79.63
N LEU A 37 -5.43 -64.85 -79.74
CA LEU A 37 -4.81 -64.41 -81.00
C LEU A 37 -4.09 -65.60 -81.63
N ALA A 38 -4.85 -66.51 -82.23
CA ALA A 38 -4.30 -67.54 -83.10
C ALA A 38 -3.94 -66.91 -84.45
N ALA A 39 -2.63 -66.76 -84.71
CA ALA A 39 -2.11 -66.25 -85.97
C ALA A 39 -2.53 -67.16 -87.14
N ARG A 40 -3.40 -66.66 -88.01
CA ARG A 40 -3.84 -67.33 -89.23
C ARG A 40 -2.74 -67.21 -90.30
N PRO A 41 -2.50 -68.24 -91.13
CA PRO A 41 -1.49 -68.15 -92.18
C PRO A 41 -1.91 -67.12 -93.25
N PRO A 42 -0.93 -66.41 -93.86
CA PRO A 42 -1.21 -65.30 -94.77
C PRO A 42 -1.91 -65.79 -96.04
N LEU A 43 -2.96 -65.08 -96.43
CA LEU A 43 -3.78 -65.41 -97.60
C LEU A 43 -3.03 -65.11 -98.91
N PRO A 44 -3.32 -65.85 -100.01
CA PRO A 44 -2.70 -65.63 -101.31
C PRO A 44 -2.88 -64.20 -101.86
N PRO A 45 -1.88 -63.66 -102.60
CA PRO A 45 -1.77 -62.23 -102.92
C PRO A 45 -2.95 -61.67 -103.76
N ALA A 46 -3.65 -62.51 -104.52
CA ALA A 46 -4.79 -62.07 -105.32
C ALA A 46 -6.02 -61.62 -104.50
N ILE A 47 -6.08 -61.98 -103.20
CA ILE A 47 -7.17 -61.60 -102.28
C ILE A 47 -6.75 -60.41 -101.39
N ALA A 48 -5.44 -60.16 -101.25
CA ALA A 48 -4.89 -59.07 -100.44
C ALA A 48 -5.16 -57.68 -101.03
N GLU A 49 -5.27 -57.57 -102.36
CA GLU A 49 -5.50 -56.30 -103.07
C GLU A 49 -6.92 -55.72 -102.89
N PHE A 50 -7.86 -56.52 -102.36
CA PHE A 50 -9.26 -56.12 -102.18
C PHE A 50 -9.69 -55.94 -100.71
N GLN A 51 -8.76 -55.93 -99.75
CA GLN A 51 -9.04 -55.63 -98.34
C GLN A 51 -8.60 -54.21 -97.95
N SER A 52 -9.33 -53.58 -97.02
CA SER A 52 -9.04 -52.21 -96.57
C SER A 52 -7.70 -52.12 -95.83
N ASP A 53 -6.94 -51.04 -96.02
CA ASP A 53 -5.66 -50.70 -95.37
C ASP A 53 -5.59 -51.00 -93.86
N ALA A 54 -6.73 -51.01 -93.17
CA ALA A 54 -6.84 -51.34 -91.75
C ALA A 54 -6.40 -52.77 -91.39
N VAL A 55 -6.53 -53.75 -92.29
CA VAL A 55 -6.17 -55.17 -92.04
C VAL A 55 -4.69 -55.43 -92.34
N GLU A 56 -4.11 -54.73 -93.31
CA GLU A 56 -2.66 -54.80 -93.64
C GLU A 56 -1.79 -54.30 -92.47
N LEU A 57 -2.30 -53.35 -91.69
CA LEU A 57 -1.61 -52.82 -90.51
C LEU A 57 -1.64 -53.77 -89.31
N GLU A 58 -2.63 -54.66 -89.22
CA GLU A 58 -2.80 -55.60 -88.11
C GLU A 58 -1.96 -56.88 -88.30
N GLU A 59 -1.68 -57.28 -89.54
CA GLU A 59 -0.81 -58.43 -89.87
C GLU A 59 0.69 -58.09 -89.94
N ARG A 60 1.08 -56.81 -89.84
CA ARG A 60 2.50 -56.41 -89.72
C ARG A 60 3.00 -56.67 -88.31
N ALA A 61 3.98 -57.57 -88.17
CA ALA A 61 4.73 -57.71 -86.93
C ALA A 61 5.26 -56.33 -86.47
N PRO A 62 5.02 -55.91 -85.21
CA PRO A 62 5.23 -54.53 -84.79
C PRO A 62 6.70 -54.13 -85.00
N PRO A 63 6.96 -52.95 -85.62
CA PRO A 63 8.30 -52.53 -86.00
C PRO A 63 9.19 -52.39 -84.77
N ARG A 64 10.47 -52.78 -84.89
CA ARG A 64 11.46 -52.76 -83.79
C ARG A 64 11.55 -51.40 -83.08
N VAL A 65 11.26 -50.31 -83.81
CA VAL A 65 11.22 -48.92 -83.30
C VAL A 65 10.14 -48.72 -82.23
N ALA A 66 8.97 -49.36 -82.35
CA ALA A 66 7.89 -49.26 -81.36
C ALA A 66 8.26 -49.98 -80.04
N ARG A 67 9.03 -51.07 -80.11
CA ARG A 67 9.54 -51.74 -78.89
C ARG A 67 10.65 -50.92 -78.23
N MET A 68 11.53 -50.32 -79.04
CA MET A 68 12.61 -49.47 -78.53
C MET A 68 12.08 -48.23 -77.80
N THR A 69 11.02 -47.62 -78.32
CA THR A 69 10.36 -46.47 -77.66
C THR A 69 9.72 -46.86 -76.33
N LEU A 70 9.06 -48.01 -76.24
CA LEU A 70 8.50 -48.53 -74.98
C LEU A 70 9.59 -48.72 -73.91
N TYR A 71 10.69 -49.40 -74.25
CA TYR A 71 11.80 -49.61 -73.30
C TYR A 71 12.47 -48.30 -72.88
N CYS A 72 12.61 -47.35 -73.81
CA CYS A 72 13.18 -46.03 -73.52
C CYS A 72 12.31 -45.25 -72.51
N VAL A 73 10.99 -45.22 -72.71
CA VAL A 73 10.05 -44.57 -71.78
C VAL A 73 10.09 -45.25 -70.42
N THR A 74 10.10 -46.59 -70.39
CA THR A 74 10.16 -47.36 -69.14
C THR A 74 11.46 -47.09 -68.38
N ALA A 75 12.59 -47.03 -69.07
CA ALA A 75 13.88 -46.71 -68.48
C ALA A 75 13.93 -45.28 -67.92
N LEU A 76 13.34 -44.31 -68.63
CA LEU A 76 13.28 -42.91 -68.20
C LEU A 76 12.45 -42.75 -66.92
N ILE A 77 11.31 -43.45 -66.83
CA ILE A 77 10.48 -43.46 -65.60
C ILE A 77 11.25 -44.10 -64.44
N ALA A 78 11.91 -45.24 -64.67
CA ALA A 78 12.71 -45.89 -63.64
C ALA A 78 13.87 -45.00 -63.15
N ALA A 79 14.53 -44.27 -64.06
CA ALA A 79 15.57 -43.33 -63.72
C ALA A 79 15.06 -42.16 -62.88
N ALA A 80 13.90 -41.58 -63.24
CA ALA A 80 13.28 -40.49 -62.48
C ALA A 80 12.88 -40.92 -61.06
N ILE A 81 12.32 -42.12 -60.90
CA ILE A 81 11.95 -42.68 -59.58
C ILE A 81 13.20 -42.92 -58.73
N THR A 82 14.26 -43.50 -59.33
CA THR A 82 15.52 -43.74 -58.63
C THR A 82 16.16 -42.43 -58.19
N TRP A 83 16.14 -41.41 -59.06
CA TRP A 83 16.67 -40.09 -58.74
C TRP A 83 15.86 -39.40 -57.63
N ALA A 84 14.54 -39.40 -57.70
CA ALA A 84 13.68 -38.83 -56.66
C ALA A 84 13.83 -39.52 -55.29
N SER A 85 14.14 -40.82 -55.28
CA SER A 85 14.37 -41.58 -54.04
C SER A 85 15.71 -41.27 -53.37
N VAL A 86 16.72 -40.84 -54.15
CA VAL A 86 18.06 -40.50 -53.64
C VAL A 86 18.20 -39.00 -53.37
N SER A 87 17.36 -38.18 -54.00
CA SER A 87 17.43 -36.72 -53.88
C SER A 87 16.79 -36.24 -52.58
N SER A 88 17.61 -35.92 -51.59
CA SER A 88 17.19 -35.15 -50.42
C SER A 88 17.01 -33.67 -50.78
N ILE A 89 15.86 -33.10 -50.44
CA ILE A 89 15.63 -31.63 -50.48
C ILE A 89 15.98 -31.08 -49.09
N ASP A 90 16.91 -30.13 -49.02
CA ASP A 90 17.20 -29.40 -47.79
C ASP A 90 16.19 -28.26 -47.62
N GLU A 91 15.28 -28.42 -46.65
CA GLU A 91 14.35 -27.35 -46.27
C GLU A 91 14.97 -26.52 -45.14
N VAL A 92 15.31 -25.27 -45.45
CA VAL A 92 15.77 -24.31 -44.43
C VAL A 92 14.57 -23.52 -43.92
N VAL A 93 14.13 -23.87 -42.71
CA VAL A 93 13.07 -23.12 -42.01
C VAL A 93 13.69 -21.92 -41.29
N ILE A 94 13.46 -20.72 -41.82
CA ILE A 94 13.85 -19.47 -41.15
C ILE A 94 12.73 -19.08 -40.18
N ALA A 95 12.91 -19.35 -38.89
CA ALA A 95 12.01 -18.90 -37.84
C ALA A 95 12.55 -17.62 -37.18
N PRO A 96 11.79 -16.51 -37.14
CA PRO A 96 12.21 -15.32 -36.40
C PRO A 96 12.13 -15.60 -34.89
N GLY A 97 13.27 -15.88 -34.27
CA GLY A 97 13.41 -15.95 -32.82
C GLY A 97 13.64 -14.56 -32.24
N LYS A 98 12.89 -14.20 -31.18
CA LYS A 98 13.17 -13.01 -30.37
C LYS A 98 13.85 -13.44 -29.08
N LEU A 99 15.07 -13.00 -28.86
CA LEU A 99 15.75 -13.14 -27.57
C LEU A 99 15.02 -12.24 -26.56
N VAL A 100 14.36 -12.87 -25.59
CA VAL A 100 13.78 -12.20 -24.42
C VAL A 100 14.66 -12.50 -23.22
N THR A 101 14.84 -11.52 -22.34
CA THR A 101 15.56 -11.73 -21.09
C THR A 101 14.75 -12.67 -20.19
N THR A 102 15.45 -13.55 -19.46
CA THR A 102 14.82 -14.48 -18.51
C THR A 102 14.10 -13.75 -17.37
N GLN A 103 14.54 -12.53 -17.05
CA GLN A 103 13.97 -11.68 -16.00
C GLN A 103 13.45 -10.37 -16.59
N PRO A 104 12.36 -9.82 -16.03
CA PRO A 104 11.86 -8.51 -16.41
C PRO A 104 12.84 -7.42 -15.99
N THR A 105 12.85 -6.32 -16.75
CA THR A 105 13.63 -5.13 -16.40
C THR A 105 13.12 -4.53 -15.09
N ILE A 106 14.00 -4.42 -14.08
CA ILE A 106 13.70 -3.75 -12.80
C ILE A 106 14.18 -2.30 -12.90
N VAL A 107 13.27 -1.35 -12.72
CA VAL A 107 13.60 0.08 -12.65
C VAL A 107 13.84 0.45 -11.19
N VAL A 108 15.10 0.75 -10.86
CA VAL A 108 15.47 1.23 -9.52
C VAL A 108 15.20 2.73 -9.45
N GLN A 109 14.33 3.13 -8.52
CA GLN A 109 14.00 4.54 -8.26
C GLN A 109 14.41 4.90 -6.83
N PRO A 110 14.91 6.12 -6.61
CA PRO A 110 15.19 6.58 -5.26
C PRO A 110 13.87 6.76 -4.47
N LEU A 111 13.93 6.52 -3.17
CA LEU A 111 12.79 6.71 -2.27
C LEU A 111 12.44 8.21 -2.10
N GLU A 112 13.47 9.04 -2.14
CA GLU A 112 13.38 10.50 -1.98
C GLU A 112 13.93 11.20 -3.23
N THR A 113 13.33 12.34 -3.58
CA THR A 113 13.85 13.15 -4.71
C THR A 113 15.00 14.00 -4.21
N SER A 114 16.22 13.67 -4.62
CA SER A 114 17.43 14.40 -4.20
C SER A 114 18.42 14.58 -5.36
N ILE A 115 19.41 15.45 -5.15
CA ILE A 115 20.48 15.70 -6.12
C ILE A 115 21.40 14.47 -6.18
N ILE A 116 21.76 14.03 -7.38
CA ILE A 116 22.72 12.94 -7.56
C ILE A 116 24.13 13.51 -7.36
N ARG A 117 24.91 12.91 -6.45
CA ARG A 117 26.29 13.29 -6.19
C ARG A 117 27.26 12.49 -7.05
N THR A 118 27.13 11.17 -7.06
CA THR A 118 27.92 10.28 -7.92
C THR A 118 27.05 9.18 -8.50
N ILE A 119 27.42 8.71 -9.69
CA ILE A 119 26.90 7.49 -10.28
C ILE A 119 28.09 6.54 -10.36
N ASP A 120 28.02 5.44 -9.64
CA ASP A 120 29.17 4.55 -9.40
C ASP A 120 29.21 3.38 -10.41
N VAL A 121 28.26 3.35 -11.36
CA VAL A 121 28.12 2.29 -12.38
C VAL A 121 27.99 2.85 -13.79
N LYS A 122 28.38 2.04 -14.79
CA LYS A 122 28.28 2.37 -16.21
C LYS A 122 27.26 1.48 -16.94
N ALA A 123 26.76 1.96 -18.08
CA ALA A 123 25.86 1.19 -18.91
C ALA A 123 26.52 -0.12 -19.40
N GLY A 124 25.88 -1.26 -19.13
CA GLY A 124 26.40 -2.59 -19.47
C GLY A 124 27.23 -3.26 -18.36
N GLU A 125 27.44 -2.59 -17.23
CA GLU A 125 28.13 -3.17 -16.07
C GLU A 125 27.25 -4.19 -15.35
N VAL A 126 27.84 -5.32 -14.93
CA VAL A 126 27.13 -6.37 -14.17
C VAL A 126 27.15 -5.98 -12.70
N VAL A 127 25.97 -5.74 -12.13
CA VAL A 127 25.81 -5.34 -10.73
C VAL A 127 25.30 -6.49 -9.85
N HIS A 128 25.60 -6.44 -8.56
CA HIS A 128 25.13 -7.42 -7.58
C HIS A 128 24.10 -6.81 -6.61
N ALA A 129 23.28 -7.66 -5.99
CA ALA A 129 22.30 -7.20 -5.00
C ALA A 129 23.02 -6.52 -3.82
N GLY A 130 22.58 -5.32 -3.44
CA GLY A 130 23.18 -4.52 -2.37
C GLY A 130 24.37 -3.66 -2.79
N GLN A 131 24.80 -3.69 -4.05
CA GLN A 131 25.83 -2.80 -4.56
C GLN A 131 25.29 -1.37 -4.69
N THR A 132 26.05 -0.39 -4.19
CA THR A 132 25.75 1.04 -4.37
C THR A 132 25.83 1.39 -5.85
N LEU A 133 24.72 1.87 -6.42
CA LEU A 133 24.63 2.26 -7.83
C LEU A 133 24.86 3.76 -8.04
N ALA A 134 24.36 4.57 -7.11
CA ALA A 134 24.51 6.02 -7.11
C ALA A 134 24.46 6.52 -5.67
N THR A 135 25.24 7.56 -5.40
CA THR A 135 25.21 8.27 -4.12
C THR A 135 24.45 9.57 -4.30
N LEU A 136 23.46 9.79 -3.44
CA LEU A 136 22.63 10.98 -3.42
C LEU A 136 23.21 12.03 -2.47
N ASP A 137 22.85 13.30 -2.65
CA ASP A 137 23.22 14.36 -1.72
C ASP A 137 22.43 14.23 -0.41
N ALA A 138 23.13 13.82 0.64
CA ALA A 138 22.57 13.61 1.97
C ALA A 138 22.37 14.91 2.77
N THR A 139 22.64 16.10 2.22
CA THR A 139 22.59 17.36 3.00
C THR A 139 21.26 17.58 3.73
N PHE A 140 20.12 17.37 3.05
CA PHE A 140 18.80 17.53 3.67
C PHE A 140 18.49 16.41 4.67
N SER A 141 18.72 15.15 4.28
CA SER A 141 18.49 14.00 5.16
C SER A 141 19.35 14.07 6.42
N GLN A 142 20.60 14.53 6.30
CA GLN A 142 21.50 14.70 7.43
C GLN A 142 21.05 15.87 8.33
N ALA A 143 20.63 16.99 7.74
CA ALA A 143 20.09 18.11 8.52
C ALA A 143 18.83 17.69 9.31
N ASP A 144 17.95 16.89 8.72
CA ASP A 144 16.77 16.33 9.41
C ASP A 144 17.18 15.40 10.55
N VAL A 145 18.13 14.50 10.31
CA VAL A 145 18.68 13.59 11.34
C VAL A 145 19.29 14.39 12.50
N ASP A 146 20.11 15.39 12.20
CA ASP A 146 20.76 16.24 13.19
C ASP A 146 19.71 17.04 13.99
N GLN A 147 18.69 17.59 13.32
CA GLN A 147 17.59 18.30 13.98
C GLN A 147 16.80 17.37 14.92
N GLN A 148 16.50 16.13 14.49
CA GLN A 148 15.79 15.17 15.32
C GLN A 148 16.65 14.70 16.49
N HIS A 149 17.95 14.49 16.30
CA HIS A 149 18.87 14.16 17.39
C HIS A 149 18.98 15.28 18.42
N ALA A 150 19.03 16.54 17.97
CA ALA A 150 19.04 17.70 18.88
C ALA A 150 17.74 17.76 19.70
N LYS A 151 16.57 17.58 19.06
CA LYS A 151 15.28 17.52 19.76
C LYS A 151 15.22 16.35 20.75
N PHE A 152 15.70 15.18 20.34
CA PHE A 152 15.73 13.99 21.19
C PHE A 152 16.57 14.24 22.44
N THR A 153 17.78 14.80 22.29
CA THR A 153 18.68 15.07 23.42
C THR A 153 18.09 16.08 24.40
N ALA A 154 17.46 17.15 23.88
CA ALA A 154 16.80 18.13 24.71
C ALA A 154 15.60 17.56 25.48
N LEU A 155 14.78 16.73 24.83
CA LEU A 155 13.63 16.07 25.45
C LEU A 155 14.06 15.00 26.46
N ASP A 156 15.08 14.21 26.15
CA ASP A 156 15.63 13.20 27.05
C ASP A 156 16.13 13.84 28.36
N ALA A 157 16.86 14.96 28.28
CA ALA A 157 17.26 15.74 29.44
C ALA A 157 16.05 16.27 30.24
N GLN A 158 14.99 16.70 29.55
CA GLN A 158 13.76 17.14 30.21
C GLN A 158 13.05 15.99 30.94
N VAL A 159 12.95 14.80 30.32
CA VAL A 159 12.34 13.62 30.94
C VAL A 159 13.12 13.23 32.20
N LYS A 160 14.45 13.10 32.11
CA LYS A 160 15.29 12.77 33.27
C LYS A 160 15.12 13.77 34.41
N ARG A 161 15.02 15.06 34.11
CA ARG A 161 14.74 16.10 35.12
C ARG A 161 13.38 15.89 35.79
N ILE A 162 12.34 15.62 35.01
CA ILE A 162 10.98 15.40 35.53
C ILE A 162 10.91 14.13 36.36
N GLU A 163 11.57 13.06 35.94
CA GLU A 163 11.68 11.81 36.71
C GLU A 163 12.38 12.04 38.04
N ALA A 164 13.48 12.82 38.05
CA ALA A 164 14.14 13.23 39.28
C ALA A 164 13.24 14.08 40.17
N GLU A 165 12.52 15.08 39.62
CA GLU A 165 11.54 15.89 40.35
C GLU A 165 10.44 15.02 40.98
N LEU A 166 9.97 14.00 40.26
CA LEU A 166 8.91 13.10 40.72
C LEU A 166 9.40 12.15 41.83
N ALA A 167 10.63 11.63 41.70
CA ALA A 167 11.27 10.80 42.72
C ALA A 167 11.70 11.60 43.96
N GLY A 168 11.83 12.93 43.84
CA GLY A 168 12.39 13.80 44.87
C GLY A 168 13.93 13.79 44.89
N ASP A 169 14.55 13.26 43.85
CA ASP A 169 16.00 13.17 43.68
C ASP A 169 16.61 14.48 43.17
N ASP A 170 17.90 14.66 43.43
CA ASP A 170 18.63 15.83 42.94
C ASP A 170 19.13 15.61 41.51
N TYR A 171 18.45 16.22 40.54
CA TYR A 171 18.83 16.13 39.13
C TYR A 171 20.26 16.64 38.87
N THR A 172 20.80 17.54 39.70
CA THR A 172 22.14 18.10 39.50
C THR A 172 23.27 17.07 39.61
N VAL A 173 23.02 15.95 40.30
CA VAL A 173 24.00 14.85 40.47
C VAL A 173 23.92 13.86 39.30
N MET A 174 22.73 13.70 38.70
CA MET A 174 22.49 12.79 37.59
C MET A 174 22.74 13.41 36.21
N ALA A 175 22.68 14.73 36.11
CA ALA A 175 22.89 15.46 34.88
C ALA A 175 24.33 15.33 34.37
N GLY A 176 24.49 15.10 33.07
CA GLY A 176 25.77 15.18 32.39
C GLY A 176 26.21 16.64 32.14
N LYS A 177 27.17 16.80 31.22
CA LYS A 177 27.75 18.11 30.83
C LYS A 177 27.25 18.61 29.48
N THR A 178 26.17 18.05 28.95
CA THR A 178 25.62 18.55 27.68
C THR A 178 24.96 19.91 27.90
N PRO A 179 24.96 20.81 26.89
CA PRO A 179 24.32 22.13 27.02
C PRO A 179 22.84 22.06 27.43
N ASP A 180 22.10 21.10 26.87
CA ASP A 180 20.68 20.90 27.18
C ASP A 180 20.48 20.42 28.63
N GLU A 181 21.29 19.48 29.11
CA GLU A 181 21.23 19.03 30.51
C GLU A 181 21.58 20.16 31.49
N MET A 182 22.58 20.98 31.17
CA MET A 182 22.95 22.13 32.00
C MET A 182 21.81 23.16 32.10
N LEU A 183 21.08 23.40 31.01
CA LEU A 183 19.88 24.23 31.03
C LEU A 183 18.80 23.62 31.93
N GLN A 184 18.59 22.30 31.85
CA GLN A 184 17.63 21.61 32.71
C GLN A 184 18.03 21.64 34.19
N VAL A 185 19.32 21.61 34.51
CA VAL A 185 19.83 21.79 35.89
C VAL A 185 19.47 23.18 36.43
N GLN A 186 19.63 24.24 35.64
CA GLN A 186 19.24 25.59 36.05
C GLN A 186 17.73 25.69 36.28
N LEU A 187 16.93 25.13 35.37
CA LEU A 187 15.47 25.09 35.50
C LEU A 187 15.02 24.30 36.74
N PHE A 188 15.67 23.18 37.04
CA PHE A 188 15.41 22.38 38.24
C PHE A 188 15.65 23.21 39.51
N GLY A 189 16.79 23.92 39.59
CA GLY A 189 17.11 24.79 40.71
C GLY A 189 16.07 25.91 40.91
N GLN A 190 15.65 26.55 39.82
CA GLN A 190 14.60 27.58 39.86
C GLN A 190 13.25 27.03 40.34
N ARG A 191 12.82 25.87 39.84
CA ARG A 191 11.57 25.21 40.24
C ARG A 191 11.60 24.78 41.70
N ARG A 192 12.71 24.21 42.16
CA ARG A 192 12.89 23.83 43.58
C ARG A 192 12.85 25.03 44.51
N ALA A 193 13.51 26.13 44.12
CA ALA A 193 13.46 27.39 44.87
C ALA A 193 12.04 27.96 44.94
N PHE A 194 11.32 27.98 43.81
CA PHE A 194 9.93 28.41 43.75
C PHE A 194 9.02 27.56 44.65
N TYR A 195 9.14 26.24 44.57
CA TYR A 195 8.39 25.31 45.40
C TYR A 195 8.64 25.53 46.89
N THR A 196 9.90 25.72 47.28
CA THR A 196 10.29 25.99 48.68
C THR A 196 9.72 27.32 49.17
N ALA A 197 9.79 28.37 48.33
CA ALA A 197 9.21 29.66 48.67
C ALA A 197 7.68 29.58 48.83
N GLN A 198 7.02 28.78 47.98
CA GLN A 198 5.58 28.57 48.08
C GLN A 198 5.18 27.81 49.35
N LEU A 199 5.95 26.79 49.75
CA LEU A 199 5.78 26.12 51.04
C LEU A 199 5.96 27.10 52.21
N GLN A 200 7.00 27.92 52.19
CA GLN A 200 7.22 28.95 53.23
C GLN A 200 6.06 29.94 53.31
N ASN A 201 5.50 30.35 52.16
CA ASN A 201 4.36 31.24 52.13
C ASN A 201 3.11 30.58 52.76
N PHE A 202 2.84 29.31 52.44
CA PHE A 202 1.74 28.57 53.07
C PHE A 202 1.96 28.40 54.58
N GLU A 203 3.19 28.11 55.01
CA GLU A 203 3.52 27.99 56.43
C GLU A 203 3.26 29.32 57.17
N GLN A 204 3.64 30.45 56.57
CA GLN A 204 3.36 31.78 57.12
C GLN A 204 1.86 32.07 57.19
N GLN A 205 1.08 31.66 56.20
CA GLN A 205 -0.38 31.79 56.24
C GLN A 205 -1.00 30.95 57.35
N ILE A 206 -0.56 29.71 57.52
CA ILE A 206 -1.01 28.81 58.60
C ILE A 206 -0.62 29.39 59.97
N ALA A 207 0.60 29.91 60.10
CA ALA A 207 1.05 30.56 61.33
C ALA A 207 0.21 31.82 61.66
N GLY A 208 -0.09 32.65 60.65
CA GLY A 208 -0.95 33.82 60.81
C GLY A 208 -2.38 33.45 61.21
N GLN A 209 -2.98 32.46 60.56
CA GLN A 209 -4.33 31.98 60.87
C GLN A 209 -4.41 31.33 62.25
N SER A 210 -3.43 30.52 62.63
CA SER A 210 -3.39 29.91 63.96
C SER A 210 -3.22 30.94 65.07
N ALA A 211 -2.42 32.00 64.84
CA ALA A 211 -2.33 33.13 65.76
C ALA A 211 -3.65 33.90 65.88
N ALA A 212 -4.36 34.13 64.76
CA ALA A 212 -5.67 34.76 64.76
C ALA A 212 -6.72 33.91 65.52
N LEU A 213 -6.73 32.58 65.32
CA LEU A 213 -7.59 31.67 66.07
C LEU A 213 -7.27 31.68 67.57
N ALA A 214 -5.99 31.70 67.95
CA ALA A 214 -5.59 31.79 69.35
C ALA A 214 -6.04 33.13 69.98
N ALA A 215 -5.90 34.24 69.25
CA ALA A 215 -6.37 35.55 69.70
C ALA A 215 -7.90 35.58 69.87
N SER A 216 -8.65 35.04 68.91
CA SER A 216 -10.12 34.91 68.97
C SER A 216 -10.56 34.07 70.18
N LYS A 217 -9.92 32.92 70.43
CA LYS A 217 -10.19 32.11 71.64
C LYS A 217 -9.91 32.85 72.95
N ASN A 218 -8.83 33.63 73.00
CA ASN A 218 -8.53 34.45 74.18
C ASN A 218 -9.58 35.56 74.37
N GLN A 219 -10.05 36.16 73.28
CA GLN A 219 -11.12 37.16 73.31
C GLN A 219 -12.44 36.56 73.77
N GLU A 220 -12.80 35.37 73.28
CA GLU A 220 -13.95 34.59 73.76
C GLU A 220 -13.86 34.35 75.27
N ALA A 221 -12.70 33.87 75.77
CA ALA A 221 -12.50 33.64 77.20
C ALA A 221 -12.69 34.90 78.06
N VAL A 222 -12.20 36.06 77.60
CA VAL A 222 -12.38 37.35 78.27
C VAL A 222 -13.86 37.79 78.26
N LEU A 223 -14.57 37.59 77.14
CA LEU A 223 -15.99 37.90 77.03
C LEU A 223 -16.84 37.01 77.94
N VAL A 224 -16.50 35.71 78.05
CA VAL A 224 -17.16 34.78 78.98
C VAL A 224 -16.98 35.24 80.44
N ASP A 225 -15.77 35.57 80.86
CA ASP A 225 -15.49 36.06 82.22
C ASP A 225 -16.23 37.37 82.54
N ARG A 226 -16.29 38.28 81.54
CA ARG A 226 -17.04 39.54 81.65
C ARG A 226 -18.55 39.29 81.77
N ARG A 227 -19.10 38.35 80.99
CA ARG A 227 -20.52 37.95 81.09
C ARG A 227 -20.83 37.39 82.47
N ASP A 228 -19.96 36.56 83.02
CA ASP A 228 -20.14 35.97 84.35
C ASP A 228 -20.11 37.03 85.45
N THR A 229 -19.18 37.98 85.37
CA THR A 229 -19.11 39.11 86.29
C THR A 229 -20.38 39.97 86.23
N LEU A 230 -20.88 40.27 85.01
CA LEU A 230 -22.12 41.03 84.83
C LEU A 230 -23.35 40.27 85.34
N SER A 231 -23.39 38.95 85.18
CA SER A 231 -24.44 38.11 85.76
C SER A 231 -24.44 38.16 87.29
N GLN A 232 -23.26 38.16 87.93
CA GLN A 232 -23.16 38.31 89.38
C GLN A 232 -23.66 39.69 89.86
N ILE A 233 -23.32 40.76 89.12
CA ILE A 233 -23.80 42.12 89.40
C ILE A 233 -25.33 42.20 89.24
N GLU A 234 -25.88 41.63 88.17
CA GLU A 234 -27.33 41.54 87.94
C GLU A 234 -28.01 40.82 89.12
N GLY A 235 -27.53 39.63 89.51
CA GLY A 235 -28.11 38.88 90.63
C GLY A 235 -27.93 39.55 92.00
N ALA A 236 -26.90 40.37 92.19
CA ALA A 236 -26.78 41.21 93.39
C ALA A 236 -27.78 42.37 93.38
N ARG A 237 -27.98 43.02 92.22
CA ARG A 237 -28.97 44.11 92.06
C ARG A 237 -30.41 43.62 92.15
N GLU A 238 -30.70 42.44 91.61
CA GLU A 238 -32.00 41.79 91.73
C GLU A 238 -32.36 41.53 93.21
N ARG A 239 -31.40 41.03 94.00
CA ARG A 239 -31.57 40.88 95.45
C ARG A 239 -31.89 42.21 96.14
N LEU A 240 -31.16 43.29 95.82
CA LEU A 240 -31.40 44.62 96.39
C LEU A 240 -32.75 45.24 95.97
N PHE A 241 -33.20 44.94 94.75
CA PHE A 241 -34.51 45.34 94.26
C PHE A 241 -35.64 44.60 94.98
N ASN A 242 -35.50 43.29 95.18
CA ASN A 242 -36.45 42.45 95.91
C ASN A 242 -36.59 42.86 97.38
N THR A 243 -35.51 43.35 98.00
CA THR A 243 -35.54 43.94 99.36
C THR A 243 -36.01 45.41 99.38
N GLN A 244 -36.64 45.90 98.30
CA GLN A 244 -37.15 47.28 98.11
C GLN A 244 -36.11 48.40 98.37
N SER A 245 -34.82 48.06 98.37
CA SER A 245 -33.73 49.00 98.70
C SER A 245 -32.96 49.47 97.44
N GLY A 246 -33.32 48.95 96.26
CA GLY A 246 -32.71 49.25 94.98
C GLY A 246 -33.68 49.86 93.97
N SER A 247 -33.14 50.55 92.95
CA SER A 247 -33.91 51.15 91.86
C SER A 247 -34.07 50.18 90.68
N LEU A 248 -35.26 50.16 90.05
CA LEU A 248 -35.52 49.35 88.86
C LEU A 248 -34.61 49.72 87.68
N ILE A 249 -34.29 51.00 87.51
CA ILE A 249 -33.50 51.48 86.37
C ILE A 249 -32.07 50.94 86.40
N THR A 250 -31.50 50.75 87.59
CA THR A 250 -30.15 50.20 87.74
C THR A 250 -30.13 48.69 87.53
N MET A 251 -31.22 47.98 87.85
CA MET A 251 -31.38 46.55 87.53
C MET A 251 -31.50 46.32 86.02
N LEU A 252 -32.35 47.09 85.33
CA LEU A 252 -32.48 47.02 83.88
C LEU A 252 -31.17 47.37 83.17
N GLY A 253 -30.44 48.38 83.64
CA GLY A 253 -29.13 48.73 83.09
C GLY A 253 -28.07 47.64 83.25
N SER A 254 -28.08 46.86 84.34
CA SER A 254 -27.18 45.69 84.46
C SER A 254 -27.57 44.55 83.53
N ARG A 255 -28.88 44.34 83.31
CA ARG A 255 -29.38 43.31 82.40
C ARG A 255 -29.04 43.64 80.96
N ASP A 256 -29.22 44.89 80.55
CA ASP A 256 -28.85 45.40 79.23
C ASP A 256 -27.35 45.20 78.96
N ALA A 257 -26.50 45.62 79.90
CA ALA A 257 -25.05 45.42 79.79
C ALA A 257 -24.63 43.94 79.68
N ARG A 258 -25.33 43.02 80.35
CA ARG A 258 -25.07 41.58 80.22
C ARG A 258 -25.48 41.06 78.85
N LEU A 259 -26.67 41.45 78.36
CA LEU A 259 -27.18 41.05 77.05
C LEU A 259 -26.31 41.56 75.91
N ASP A 260 -25.72 42.76 76.05
CA ASP A 260 -24.77 43.33 75.07
C ASP A 260 -23.52 42.45 74.92
N VAL A 261 -22.92 42.03 76.05
CA VAL A 261 -21.77 41.11 76.04
C VAL A 261 -22.17 39.70 75.56
N GLU A 262 -23.39 39.24 75.87
CA GLU A 262 -23.92 37.97 75.39
C GLU A 262 -24.11 37.97 73.86
N PHE A 263 -24.55 39.11 73.30
CA PHE A 263 -24.63 39.32 71.85
C PHE A 263 -23.24 39.31 71.21
N ASP A 264 -22.27 40.05 71.77
CA ASP A 264 -20.88 40.05 71.29
C ASP A 264 -20.26 38.64 71.30
N LEU A 265 -20.56 37.84 72.32
CA LEU A 265 -20.07 36.46 72.41
C LEU A 265 -20.62 35.56 71.29
N THR A 266 -21.86 35.79 70.85
CA THR A 266 -22.43 35.04 69.71
C THR A 266 -21.88 35.49 68.34
N ALA A 267 -21.22 36.64 68.28
CA ALA A 267 -20.66 37.21 67.06
C ALA A 267 -19.19 36.86 66.83
N VAL A 268 -18.50 36.30 67.84
CA VAL A 268 -17.10 35.83 67.79
C VAL A 268 -17.06 34.37 67.34
#